data_AF-A0A329R7C0-F1
#
_entry.id   AF-A0A329R7C0-F1
#
_cell.length_a   1.000
_cell.length_b   1.000
_cell.length_c   1.000
_cell.angle_alpha   90.00
_cell.angle_beta   90.00
_cell.angle_gamma   90.00
#
_symmetry.space_group_name_H-M   'P 1'
#
loop_
_entity.id
_entity.type
_entity.pdbx_description
1 polymer ?
#
loop_
_entity_poly.entity_id
_entity_poly.type
_entity_poly.pdbx_seq_one_letter_code
_entity_poly.pdbx_strand_id
1 'polypeptide(L)'
;MVRLRTLSQSAKQRFKTHLRPVLRLDTRWSSTFCMLARFFEIRDHLDADDEAIEDLLPSPSSTKKLKALLVKMKMVESVSKRIQSSDVAIWEVRALFDALLQQFRVFAKYLDSSATIVEDPYFESAVVKFQRGRPLGCQEKVALSVLKVASGGPSADNPDDSFAECVLKRARVSEQTD
;
A
#
# COMPACT_ATOMS: atom_id res chain seq x y z
N MET A 1 -20.58 -10.33 16.08
CA MET A 1 -20.34 -11.03 14.78
C MET A 1 -20.41 -12.56 14.88
N VAL A 2 -19.76 -13.20 15.85
CA VAL A 2 -19.80 -14.68 16.01
C VAL A 2 -21.24 -15.19 16.27
N ARG A 3 -21.97 -14.57 17.20
CA ARG A 3 -23.36 -14.95 17.54
C ARG A 3 -24.31 -14.95 16.33
N LEU A 4 -24.13 -13.99 15.42
CA LEU A 4 -24.90 -13.87 14.19
C LEU A 4 -24.66 -15.01 13.18
N ARG A 5 -23.57 -15.77 13.32
CA ARG A 5 -23.28 -16.95 12.49
C ARG A 5 -23.89 -18.24 13.03
N THR A 6 -24.46 -18.25 14.22
CA THR A 6 -25.18 -19.42 14.74
C THR A 6 -26.36 -19.77 13.83
N LEU A 7 -26.73 -21.06 13.74
CA LEU A 7 -27.78 -21.53 12.82
C LEU A 7 -29.08 -20.72 12.98
N SER A 8 -29.52 -20.55 14.23
CA SER A 8 -30.75 -19.82 14.57
C SER A 8 -30.69 -18.35 14.13
N GLN A 9 -29.63 -17.63 14.51
CA GLN A 9 -29.48 -16.21 14.17
C GLN A 9 -29.25 -16.00 12.67
N SER A 10 -28.49 -16.89 12.02
CA SER A 10 -28.29 -16.82 10.57
C SER A 10 -29.59 -17.07 9.81
N ALA A 11 -30.45 -17.98 10.28
CA ALA A 11 -31.76 -18.22 9.69
C ALA A 11 -32.65 -16.97 9.80
N LYS A 12 -32.75 -16.37 10.99
CA LYS A 12 -33.47 -15.10 11.22
C LYS A 12 -32.95 -13.99 10.29
N GLN A 13 -31.63 -13.86 10.18
CA GLN A 13 -31.01 -12.81 9.38
C GLN A 13 -31.31 -12.95 7.88
N ARG A 14 -31.37 -14.18 7.34
CA ARG A 14 -31.64 -14.42 5.91
C ARG A 14 -33.00 -13.88 5.45
N PHE A 15 -33.97 -13.76 6.36
CA PHE A 15 -35.26 -13.13 6.05
C PHE A 15 -35.17 -11.61 5.93
N LYS A 16 -34.17 -10.98 6.58
CA LYS A 16 -33.98 -9.52 6.62
C LYS A 16 -32.94 -9.03 5.60
N THR A 17 -31.89 -9.81 5.33
CA THR A 17 -30.80 -9.44 4.42
C THR A 17 -30.06 -10.65 3.86
N HIS A 18 -29.49 -10.50 2.65
CA HIS A 18 -28.61 -11.49 2.04
C HIS A 18 -27.17 -11.42 2.58
N LEU A 19 -26.83 -10.36 3.31
CA LEU A 19 -25.49 -10.12 3.84
C LEU A 19 -25.17 -11.10 4.97
N ARG A 20 -23.94 -11.64 4.96
CA ARG A 20 -23.46 -12.55 6.01
C ARG A 20 -22.44 -11.87 6.93
N PRO A 21 -22.41 -12.19 8.23
CA PRO A 21 -21.39 -11.67 9.13
C PRO A 21 -19.99 -12.16 8.73
N VAL A 22 -19.04 -11.23 8.68
CA VAL A 22 -17.61 -11.51 8.53
C VAL A 22 -17.00 -11.65 9.93
N LEU A 23 -16.11 -12.62 10.13
CA LEU A 23 -15.36 -12.75 11.38
C LEU A 23 -13.96 -12.16 11.23
N ARG A 24 -13.42 -11.66 12.33
CA ARG A 24 -11.99 -11.40 12.45
C ARG A 24 -11.24 -12.74 12.31
N LEU A 25 -10.17 -12.71 11.53
CA LEU A 25 -9.26 -13.82 11.30
C LEU A 25 -7.83 -13.32 11.45
N ASP A 26 -7.07 -13.91 12.37
CA ASP A 26 -5.74 -13.40 12.71
C ASP A 26 -4.72 -13.53 11.57
N THR A 27 -4.91 -14.52 10.69
CA THR A 27 -4.05 -14.71 9.50
C THR A 27 -4.40 -13.78 8.33
N ARG A 28 -5.53 -13.05 8.38
CA ARG A 28 -5.95 -12.15 7.30
C ARG A 28 -5.89 -10.69 7.75
N TRP A 29 -4.94 -9.94 7.20
CA TRP A 29 -4.61 -8.57 7.61
C TRP A 29 -5.81 -7.61 7.60
N SER A 30 -6.68 -7.69 6.59
CA SER A 30 -7.86 -6.81 6.47
C SER A 30 -9.10 -7.30 7.24
N SER A 31 -9.03 -8.42 7.97
CA SER A 31 -10.22 -9.07 8.53
C SER A 31 -10.96 -8.21 9.56
N THR A 32 -10.24 -7.48 10.41
CA THR A 32 -10.84 -6.56 11.41
C THR A 32 -11.60 -5.42 10.73
N PHE A 33 -11.03 -4.84 9.67
CA PHE A 33 -11.69 -3.79 8.89
C PHE A 33 -12.95 -4.34 8.22
N CYS A 34 -12.84 -5.47 7.51
CA CYS A 34 -13.98 -6.10 6.83
C CYS A 34 -15.08 -6.50 7.82
N MET A 35 -14.72 -6.99 9.00
CA MET A 35 -15.67 -7.32 10.06
C MET A 35 -16.44 -6.08 10.52
N LEU A 36 -15.76 -4.98 10.81
CA LEU A 36 -16.41 -3.74 11.27
C LEU A 36 -17.25 -3.09 10.17
N ALA A 37 -16.75 -3.04 8.94
CA ALA A 37 -17.52 -2.57 7.79
C ALA A 37 -18.82 -3.38 7.63
N ARG A 38 -18.70 -4.71 7.65
CA ARG A 38 -19.83 -5.62 7.55
C ARG A 38 -20.80 -5.50 8.73
N PHE A 39 -20.30 -5.23 9.94
CA PHE A 39 -21.16 -4.96 11.09
C PHE A 39 -22.07 -3.76 10.82
N PHE A 40 -21.55 -2.64 10.32
CA PHE A 40 -22.38 -1.46 10.02
C PHE A 40 -23.35 -1.69 8.86
N GLU A 41 -23.01 -2.51 7.86
CA GLU A 41 -23.93 -2.90 6.79
C GLU A 41 -25.09 -3.78 7.29
N ILE A 42 -24.84 -4.64 8.27
CA ILE A 42 -25.83 -5.57 8.81
C ILE A 42 -26.66 -4.92 9.94
N ARG A 43 -26.10 -3.93 10.64
CA ARG A 43 -26.66 -3.38 11.88
C ARG A 43 -28.13 -2.98 11.76
N ASP A 44 -28.51 -2.34 10.66
CA ASP A 44 -29.87 -1.85 10.45
C ASP A 44 -30.89 -2.98 10.19
N HIS A 45 -30.40 -4.20 9.95
CA HIS A 45 -31.21 -5.41 9.81
C HIS A 45 -31.23 -6.27 11.09
N LEU A 46 -30.50 -5.87 12.14
CA LEU A 46 -30.50 -6.61 13.40
C LEU A 46 -31.76 -6.27 14.20
N ASP A 47 -32.27 -7.29 14.90
CA ASP A 47 -33.34 -7.10 15.87
C ASP A 47 -32.72 -6.64 17.19
N ALA A 48 -32.94 -5.38 17.57
CA ALA A 48 -32.32 -4.84 18.79
C ALA A 48 -32.90 -5.49 20.06
N ASP A 49 -34.15 -5.96 19.99
CA ASP A 49 -34.90 -6.53 21.11
C ASP A 49 -34.77 -8.07 21.20
N ASP A 50 -33.99 -8.71 20.33
CA ASP A 50 -33.71 -10.15 20.43
C ASP A 50 -32.71 -10.40 21.57
N GLU A 51 -33.20 -10.95 22.68
CA GLU A 51 -32.45 -11.31 23.89
C GLU A 51 -31.12 -12.04 23.59
N ALA A 52 -31.04 -12.81 22.49
CA ALA A 52 -29.83 -13.55 22.14
C ALA A 52 -28.69 -12.66 21.60
N ILE A 53 -28.97 -11.40 21.23
CA ILE A 53 -28.01 -10.43 20.68
C ILE A 53 -28.07 -9.05 21.33
N GLU A 54 -29.13 -8.69 22.05
CA GLU A 54 -29.30 -7.39 22.73
C GLU A 54 -28.07 -7.01 23.56
N ASP A 55 -27.67 -7.89 24.50
CA ASP A 55 -26.50 -7.70 25.38
C ASP A 55 -25.17 -7.59 24.63
N LEU A 56 -25.12 -8.02 23.36
CA LEU A 56 -23.92 -8.01 22.53
C LEU A 56 -23.83 -6.76 21.64
N LEU A 57 -24.91 -5.99 21.53
CA LEU A 57 -24.92 -4.78 20.71
C LEU A 57 -24.11 -3.67 21.42
N PRO A 58 -23.21 -2.99 20.69
CA PRO A 58 -22.47 -1.88 21.28
C PRO A 58 -23.43 -0.74 21.64
N SER A 59 -23.22 -0.12 22.80
CA SER A 59 -23.95 1.07 23.21
C SER A 59 -23.90 2.18 22.14
N PRO A 60 -24.85 3.14 22.14
CA PRO A 60 -24.85 4.22 21.15
C PRO A 60 -23.54 5.02 21.13
N SER A 61 -22.93 5.25 22.29
CA SER A 61 -21.62 5.92 22.42
C SER A 61 -20.49 5.09 21.79
N SER A 62 -20.44 3.79 22.11
CA SER A 62 -19.46 2.87 21.51
C SER A 62 -19.64 2.75 20.00
N THR A 63 -20.88 2.72 19.51
CA THR A 63 -21.20 2.70 18.08
C THR A 63 -20.65 3.95 17.36
N LYS A 64 -20.80 5.14 17.94
CA LYS A 64 -20.20 6.38 17.40
C LYS A 64 -18.68 6.29 17.34
N LYS A 65 -18.03 5.80 18.41
CA LYS A 65 -16.58 5.59 18.44
C LYS A 65 -16.11 4.59 17.38
N LEU A 66 -16.82 3.47 17.21
CA LEU A 66 -16.54 2.45 16.19
C LEU A 66 -16.68 3.02 14.78
N LYS A 67 -17.67 3.88 14.53
CA LYS A 67 -17.86 4.51 13.22
C LYS A 67 -16.71 5.46 12.89
N ALA A 68 -16.26 6.26 13.86
CA ALA A 68 -15.07 7.11 13.71
C ALA A 68 -13.79 6.29 13.50
N LEU A 69 -13.65 5.17 14.20
CA LEU A 69 -12.53 4.24 14.02
C LEU A 69 -12.54 3.61 12.61
N LEU A 70 -13.71 3.23 12.10
CA LEU A 70 -13.84 2.65 10.77
C LEU A 70 -13.32 3.59 9.67
N VAL A 71 -13.58 4.89 9.80
CA VAL A 71 -13.05 5.89 8.85
C VAL A 71 -11.51 5.89 8.87
N LYS A 72 -10.90 5.89 10.06
CA LYS A 72 -9.44 5.82 10.21
C LYS A 72 -8.86 4.53 9.65
N MET A 73 -9.48 3.39 9.95
CA MET A 73 -9.08 2.09 9.40
C MET A 73 -9.20 2.02 7.89
N LYS A 74 -10.21 2.68 7.30
CA LYS A 74 -10.38 2.76 5.84
C LYS A 74 -9.19 3.41 5.15
N MET A 75 -8.59 4.44 5.76
CA MET A 75 -7.39 5.10 5.22
C MET A 75 -6.18 4.15 5.20
N VAL A 76 -5.96 3.43 6.30
CA VAL A 76 -4.86 2.45 6.39
C VAL A 76 -5.09 1.30 5.41
N GLU A 77 -6.31 0.76 5.35
CA GLU A 77 -6.70 -0.31 4.43
C GLU A 77 -6.50 0.11 2.96
N SER A 78 -6.88 1.35 2.58
CA SER A 78 -6.71 1.81 1.20
C SER A 78 -5.25 1.93 0.80
N VAL A 79 -4.39 2.42 1.71
CA VAL A 79 -2.94 2.51 1.45
C VAL A 79 -2.34 1.10 1.36
N SER A 80 -2.64 0.22 2.31
CA SER A 80 -2.17 -1.17 2.30
C SER A 80 -2.53 -1.91 1.02
N LYS A 81 -3.72 -1.67 0.46
CA LYS A 81 -4.12 -2.25 -0.84
C LYS A 81 -3.37 -1.63 -2.01
N ARG A 82 -3.21 -0.31 -2.03
CA ARG A 82 -2.49 0.40 -3.11
C ARG A 82 -1.02 -0.02 -3.18
N ILE A 83 -0.35 -0.19 -2.05
CA ILE A 83 1.07 -0.60 -2.04
C ILE A 83 1.28 -2.09 -2.43
N GLN A 84 0.21 -2.90 -2.44
CA GLN A 84 0.26 -4.31 -2.85
C GLN A 84 -0.11 -4.50 -4.33
N SER A 85 -0.45 -3.44 -5.06
CA SER A 85 -0.73 -3.54 -6.49
C SER A 85 0.57 -3.67 -7.29
N SER A 86 0.48 -4.29 -8.47
CA SER A 86 1.65 -4.57 -9.32
C SER A 86 2.25 -3.32 -10.00
N ASP A 87 1.53 -2.20 -9.96
CA ASP A 87 1.77 -0.97 -10.72
C ASP A 87 2.10 0.23 -9.82
N VAL A 88 2.61 -0.01 -8.61
CA VAL A 88 2.97 1.06 -7.67
C VAL A 88 4.47 1.38 -7.76
N ALA A 89 4.80 2.64 -8.00
CA ALA A 89 6.17 3.11 -7.96
C ALA A 89 6.62 3.43 -6.53
N ILE A 90 7.92 3.31 -6.25
CA ILE A 90 8.50 3.55 -4.91
C ILE A 90 8.21 4.99 -4.43
N TRP A 91 8.25 5.97 -5.32
CA TRP A 91 7.91 7.36 -4.96
C TRP A 91 6.44 7.53 -4.55
N GLU A 92 5.52 6.76 -5.13
CA GLU A 92 4.10 6.77 -4.74
C GLU A 92 3.94 6.14 -3.36
N VAL A 93 4.61 5.01 -3.10
CA VAL A 93 4.64 4.38 -1.76
C VAL A 93 5.09 5.40 -0.72
N ARG A 94 6.16 6.15 -1.00
CA ARG A 94 6.67 7.19 -0.11
C ARG A 94 5.63 8.28 0.15
N ALA A 95 4.97 8.77 -0.91
CA ALA A 95 3.92 9.78 -0.78
C ALA A 95 2.72 9.29 0.04
N LEU A 96 2.31 8.03 -0.12
CA LEU A 96 1.23 7.42 0.66
C LEU A 96 1.59 7.28 2.14
N PHE A 97 2.82 6.86 2.43
CA PHE A 97 3.31 6.78 3.81
C PHE A 97 3.41 8.16 4.46
N ASP A 98 3.88 9.18 3.76
CA ASP A 98 3.95 10.56 4.29
C ASP A 98 2.55 11.11 4.60
N ALA A 99 1.57 10.81 3.74
CA ALA A 99 0.16 11.16 3.99
C ALA A 99 -0.40 10.40 5.20
N LEU A 100 -0.06 9.11 5.38
CA LEU A 100 -0.44 8.36 6.58
C LEU A 100 0.20 8.93 7.85
N LEU A 101 1.46 9.35 7.79
CA LEU A 101 2.17 9.92 8.95
C LEU A 101 1.56 11.25 9.41
N GLN A 102 1.02 12.05 8.50
CA GLN A 102 0.27 13.26 8.86
C GLN A 102 -0.98 12.93 9.69
N GLN A 103 -1.61 11.78 9.44
CA GLN A 103 -2.82 11.33 10.14
C GLN A 103 -2.50 10.50 11.40
N PHE A 104 -1.44 9.70 11.35
CA PHE A 104 -1.08 8.70 12.33
C PHE A 104 0.42 8.74 12.62
N ARG A 105 0.83 9.75 13.40
CA ARG A 105 2.23 9.93 13.82
C ARG A 105 2.82 8.71 14.53
N VAL A 106 2.00 7.86 15.13
CA VAL A 106 2.41 6.60 15.78
C VAL A 106 3.14 5.64 14.81
N PHE A 107 2.93 5.76 13.50
CA PHE A 107 3.61 4.94 12.50
C PHE A 107 5.01 5.44 12.15
N ALA A 108 5.48 6.58 12.69
CA ALA A 108 6.78 7.16 12.35
C ALA A 108 7.94 6.16 12.55
N LYS A 109 7.91 5.37 13.62
CA LYS A 109 8.93 4.34 13.88
C LYS A 109 9.08 3.27 12.78
N TYR A 110 8.09 3.13 11.89
CA TYR A 110 8.11 2.15 10.80
C TYR A 110 8.05 2.78 9.42
N LEU A 111 7.39 3.93 9.27
CA LEU A 111 7.14 4.50 7.95
C LEU A 111 7.97 5.74 7.69
N ASP A 112 8.57 6.38 8.70
CA ASP A 112 9.34 7.60 8.49
C ASP A 112 10.60 7.32 7.65
N SER A 113 11.00 8.28 6.81
CA SER A 113 12.25 8.21 6.03
C SER A 113 13.52 8.09 6.89
N SER A 114 13.42 8.41 8.17
CA SER A 114 14.50 8.32 9.17
C SER A 114 14.28 7.20 10.18
N ALA A 115 13.31 6.31 9.93
CA ALA A 115 13.05 5.18 10.82
C ALA A 115 14.27 4.26 10.91
N THR A 116 14.50 3.65 12.07
CA THR A 116 15.66 2.77 12.31
C THR A 116 15.71 1.57 11.36
N ILE A 117 14.58 1.20 10.75
CA ILE A 117 14.50 0.12 9.77
C ILE A 117 15.03 0.50 8.38
N VAL A 118 15.27 1.79 8.13
CA VAL A 118 15.80 2.30 6.86
C VAL A 118 17.31 2.11 6.87
N GLU A 119 17.79 1.22 6.01
CA GLU A 119 19.22 0.85 5.95
C GLU A 119 20.08 1.96 5.32
N ASP A 120 19.65 2.53 4.19
CA ASP A 120 20.33 3.64 3.53
C ASP A 120 19.32 4.76 3.18
N PRO A 121 19.20 5.78 4.05
CA PRO A 121 18.29 6.90 3.84
C PRO A 121 18.59 7.70 2.55
N TYR A 122 19.86 7.80 2.16
CA TYR A 122 20.25 8.55 0.97
C TYR A 122 19.87 7.78 -0.29
N PHE A 123 20.05 6.47 -0.31
CA PHE A 123 19.62 5.61 -1.41
C PHE A 123 18.10 5.66 -1.60
N GLU A 124 17.31 5.45 -0.54
CA GLU A 124 15.85 5.48 -0.64
C GLU A 124 15.34 6.86 -1.11
N SER A 125 15.88 7.95 -0.55
CA SER A 125 15.58 9.32 -1.00
C SER A 125 15.95 9.53 -2.47
N ALA A 126 17.11 9.03 -2.89
CA ALA A 126 17.58 9.15 -4.26
C ALA A 126 16.67 8.43 -5.25
N VAL A 127 16.21 7.21 -4.95
CA VAL A 127 15.26 6.45 -5.77
C VAL A 127 13.94 7.22 -5.93
N VAL A 128 13.40 7.75 -4.82
CA VAL A 128 12.16 8.54 -4.83
C VAL A 128 12.30 9.80 -5.68
N LYS A 129 13.42 10.53 -5.55
CA LYS A 129 13.68 11.73 -6.35
C LYS A 129 13.91 11.40 -7.82
N PHE A 130 14.67 10.35 -8.11
CA PHE A 130 14.97 9.90 -9.46
C PHE A 130 13.69 9.55 -10.23
N GLN A 131 12.80 8.74 -9.64
CA GLN A 131 11.52 8.39 -10.28
C GLN A 131 10.60 9.60 -10.52
N ARG A 132 10.76 10.67 -9.75
CA ARG A 132 10.01 11.93 -9.90
C ARG A 132 10.69 12.95 -10.83
N GLY A 133 11.84 12.62 -11.42
CA GLY A 133 12.63 13.56 -12.22
C GLY A 133 13.16 14.75 -11.43
N ARG A 134 13.38 14.59 -10.12
CA ARG A 134 13.91 15.65 -9.25
C ARG A 134 15.43 15.63 -9.20
N PRO A 135 16.09 16.79 -9.01
CA PRO A 135 17.53 16.85 -8.92
C PRO A 135 18.04 16.07 -7.70
N LEU A 136 19.11 15.30 -7.92
CA LEU A 136 19.78 14.51 -6.89
C LEU A 136 20.91 15.31 -6.25
N GLY A 137 21.03 15.22 -4.92
CA GLY A 137 22.16 15.74 -4.16
C GLY A 137 23.43 14.89 -4.34
N CYS A 138 24.56 15.36 -3.82
CA CYS A 138 25.84 14.65 -3.95
C CYS A 138 25.80 13.26 -3.31
N GLN A 139 25.31 13.15 -2.08
CA GLN A 139 25.19 11.86 -1.36
C GLN A 139 24.23 10.90 -2.06
N GLU A 140 23.13 11.42 -2.61
CA GLU A 140 22.14 10.63 -3.37
C GLU A 140 22.73 10.09 -4.67
N LYS A 141 23.53 10.90 -5.38
CA LYS A 141 24.27 10.45 -6.57
C LYS A 141 25.28 9.36 -6.24
N VAL A 142 25.99 9.50 -5.12
CA VAL A 142 26.93 8.47 -4.64
C VAL A 142 26.20 7.19 -4.30
N ALA A 143 25.06 7.26 -3.60
CA ALA A 143 24.26 6.09 -3.24
C ALA A 143 23.71 5.34 -4.47
N LEU A 144 23.27 6.06 -5.51
CA LEU A 144 22.79 5.44 -6.75
C LEU A 144 23.91 4.96 -7.69
N SER A 145 25.17 5.30 -7.42
CA SER A 145 26.29 4.94 -8.32
C SER A 145 26.41 3.43 -8.54
N VAL A 146 26.01 2.61 -7.55
CA VAL A 146 25.98 1.14 -7.62
C VAL A 146 25.01 0.63 -8.69
N LEU A 147 23.91 1.36 -8.94
CA LEU A 147 22.91 1.01 -9.94
C LEU A 147 23.26 1.55 -11.33
N LYS A 148 24.35 2.31 -11.46
CA LYS A 148 24.81 2.77 -12.76
C LYS A 148 25.33 1.57 -13.53
N VAL A 149 24.47 1.01 -14.37
CA VAL A 149 24.92 0.13 -15.44
C VAL A 149 25.91 0.96 -16.25
N ALA A 150 27.12 0.45 -16.45
CA ALA A 150 27.95 0.97 -17.51
C ALA A 150 27.08 0.84 -18.76
N SER A 151 26.48 1.94 -19.22
CA SER A 151 26.05 2.05 -20.61
C SER A 151 27.23 1.48 -21.36
N GLY A 152 27.06 0.34 -22.03
CA GLY A 152 28.15 -0.23 -22.80
C GLY A 152 28.72 0.93 -23.59
N GLY A 153 29.94 1.36 -23.24
CA GLY A 153 30.74 2.13 -24.17
C GLY A 153 30.68 1.35 -25.48
N PRO A 154 30.55 2.04 -26.63
CA PRO A 154 30.16 1.45 -27.91
C PRO A 154 30.71 0.04 -28.00
N SER A 155 29.81 -0.94 -27.85
CA SER A 155 30.17 -2.35 -27.73
C SER A 155 31.19 -2.66 -28.80
N ALA A 156 32.34 -3.21 -28.40
CA ALA A 156 33.31 -3.76 -29.34
C ALA A 156 32.54 -4.57 -30.39
N ASP A 157 32.87 -4.32 -31.66
CA ASP A 157 32.22 -4.85 -32.87
C ASP A 157 31.71 -6.28 -32.62
N ASN A 158 30.39 -6.46 -32.59
CA ASN A 158 29.80 -7.80 -32.53
C ASN A 158 30.06 -8.45 -33.90
N PRO A 159 30.60 -9.68 -33.96
CA PRO A 159 30.95 -10.32 -35.23
C PRO A 159 29.74 -10.62 -36.15
N ASP A 160 28.53 -10.52 -35.62
CA ASP A 160 27.26 -10.66 -36.36
C ASP A 160 26.62 -9.33 -36.79
N ASP A 161 27.23 -8.17 -36.47
CA ASP A 161 26.69 -6.89 -36.90
C ASP A 161 26.82 -6.72 -38.42
N SER A 162 25.74 -6.28 -39.08
CA SER A 162 25.77 -5.94 -40.51
C SER A 162 26.71 -4.76 -40.76
N PHE A 163 27.36 -4.73 -41.94
CA PHE A 163 28.25 -3.64 -42.36
C PHE A 163 27.60 -2.24 -42.17
N ALA A 164 26.30 -2.11 -42.46
CA ALA A 164 25.57 -0.86 -42.27
C ALA A 164 25.45 -0.45 -40.79
N GLU A 165 25.29 -1.41 -39.88
CA GLU A 165 25.20 -1.14 -38.44
C GLU A 165 26.56 -0.71 -37.88
N CYS A 166 27.67 -1.31 -38.32
CA CYS A 166 29.01 -0.87 -37.93
C CYS A 166 29.31 0.57 -38.40
N VAL A 167 28.94 0.92 -39.64
CA VAL A 167 29.15 2.27 -40.19
C VAL A 167 28.33 3.32 -39.41
N LEU A 168 27.05 3.03 -39.14
CA LEU A 168 26.18 3.95 -38.39
C LEU A 168 26.61 4.10 -36.92
N LYS A 169 27.10 3.02 -36.29
CA LYS A 169 27.68 3.09 -34.93
C LYS A 169 28.92 3.98 -34.89
N ARG A 170 29.84 3.85 -35.86
CA ARG A 170 31.06 4.68 -35.93
C ARG A 170 30.74 6.16 -36.17
N ALA A 171 29.79 6.47 -37.06
CA ALA A 171 29.37 7.84 -37.32
C ALA A 171 28.76 8.53 -36.09
N ARG A 172 27.98 7.80 -35.28
CA ARG A 172 27.40 8.33 -34.03
C ARG A 172 28.45 8.58 -32.94
N VAL A 173 29.54 7.83 -32.93
CA VAL A 173 30.63 8.00 -31.96
C VAL A 173 31.49 9.22 -32.32
N SER A 174 31.74 9.49 -33.61
CA SER A 174 32.50 10.67 -34.03
C SER A 174 31.78 12.00 -33.75
N GLU A 175 30.46 12.04 -33.79
CA GLU A 175 29.67 13.24 -33.45
C GLU A 175 29.65 13.56 -31.95
N GLN A 176 30.07 12.63 -31.08
CA GLN A 176 30.10 12.83 -29.62
C GLN A 176 31.46 13.31 -29.11
N THR A 177 32.47 13.42 -29.99
CA THR A 177 33.85 13.82 -29.64
C THR A 177 34.24 15.24 -30.05
N ASP A 178 33.31 16.02 -30.62
CA ASP A 178 33.43 17.48 -30.86
C ASP A 178 32.47 18.27 -29.95
#